data_AF-A0A7K0SEN2-F1
#
_entry.id   AF-A0A7K0SEN2-F1
#
_cell.length_a   1.000
_cell.length_b   1.000
_cell.length_c   1.000
_cell.angle_alpha   90.00
_cell.angle_beta   90.00
_cell.angle_gamma   90.00
#
_symmetry.space_group_name_H-M   'P 1'
#
loop_
_entity.id
_entity.type
_entity.pdbx_description
1 polymer ?
#
loop_
_entity_poly.entity_id
_entity_poly.type
_entity_poly.pdbx_seq_one_letter_code
_entity_poly.pdbx_strand_id
1 'polypeptide(L)'
;IFDETKKIAGALSNSQARGKFGEAQLELLLQSAGLREGHEYSRQKSTTDADSSGIPDITVKMPGGSAIFIDSKFPFDRFLDAFGTQVQSERDDYLSQHTKDLLKHVEALAKRGYHKSAGSPDFVVLFVPFETLLAEALRIDPAFLEKAFKLNVTVATPTSMMALLRTIGYIFTRNKLADNADEIQKVANTFLKNITLLHGKIVAVGKAISSTAKAYEDLIPTAERTVLSPARRIHNLGVTGDKDKLAIEYPDSPGAVRELKAISADDDFIEVEEIEGDSK
;
A
#
# COMPACT_ATOMS: atom_id res chain seq x y z
N ILE A 1 -26.65 -22.93 -17.46
CA ILE A 1 -25.45 -23.53 -16.86
C ILE A 1 -24.83 -24.62 -17.75
N PHE A 2 -25.37 -25.85 -17.87
CA PHE A 2 -24.72 -26.91 -18.69
C PHE A 2 -24.56 -26.57 -20.19
N ASP A 3 -25.56 -25.93 -20.81
CA ASP A 3 -25.47 -25.51 -22.22
C ASP A 3 -24.48 -24.35 -22.45
N GLU A 4 -24.29 -23.48 -21.45
CA GLU A 4 -23.27 -22.42 -21.50
C GLU A 4 -21.87 -23.01 -21.34
N THR A 5 -21.69 -23.95 -20.42
CA THR A 5 -20.43 -24.69 -20.27
C THR A 5 -20.08 -25.43 -21.56
N LYS A 6 -21.07 -26.01 -22.27
CA LYS A 6 -20.85 -26.68 -23.56
C LYS A 6 -20.51 -25.70 -24.69
N LYS A 7 -21.14 -24.53 -24.75
CA LYS A 7 -20.80 -23.46 -25.70
C LYS A 7 -19.41 -22.87 -25.46
N ILE A 8 -19.04 -22.66 -24.19
CA ILE A 8 -17.74 -22.13 -23.80
C ILE A 8 -16.65 -23.19 -24.02
N ALA A 9 -16.92 -24.46 -23.69
CA ALA A 9 -16.03 -25.59 -23.98
C ALA A 9 -15.81 -25.77 -25.49
N GLY A 10 -16.83 -25.54 -26.32
CA GLY A 10 -16.72 -25.53 -27.79
C GLY A 10 -15.88 -24.35 -28.33
N ALA A 11 -15.99 -23.17 -27.73
CA ALA A 11 -15.15 -22.00 -28.06
C ALA A 11 -13.67 -22.19 -27.65
N LEU A 12 -13.42 -23.13 -26.75
CA LEU A 12 -12.12 -23.52 -26.20
C LEU A 12 -11.52 -24.76 -26.90
N SER A 13 -11.91 -25.04 -28.14
CA SER A 13 -11.52 -26.25 -28.87
C SER A 13 -10.02 -26.38 -29.14
N ASN A 14 -9.27 -25.27 -29.22
CA ASN A 14 -7.82 -25.27 -29.39
C ASN A 14 -7.08 -25.08 -28.05
N SER A 15 -6.05 -25.91 -27.79
CA SER A 15 -5.19 -25.86 -26.60
C SER A 15 -4.60 -24.47 -26.32
N GLN A 16 -4.29 -23.71 -27.36
CA GLN A 16 -3.73 -22.35 -27.18
C GLN A 16 -4.78 -21.35 -26.70
N ALA A 17 -6.02 -21.44 -27.19
CA ALA A 17 -7.12 -20.59 -26.72
C ALA A 17 -7.48 -20.90 -25.26
N ARG A 18 -7.37 -22.18 -24.86
CA ARG A 18 -7.56 -22.63 -23.47
C ARG A 18 -6.57 -22.04 -22.50
N GLY A 19 -5.27 -22.12 -22.82
CA GLY A 19 -4.23 -21.52 -22.00
C GLY A 19 -4.49 -20.03 -21.79
N LYS A 20 -4.74 -19.29 -22.88
CA LYS A 20 -5.06 -17.86 -22.82
C LYS A 20 -6.30 -17.55 -21.98
N PHE A 21 -7.35 -18.36 -22.06
CA PHE A 21 -8.56 -18.15 -21.26
C PHE A 21 -8.29 -18.39 -19.77
N GLY A 22 -7.60 -19.49 -19.42
CA GLY A 22 -7.22 -19.78 -18.04
C GLY A 22 -6.35 -18.68 -17.43
N GLU A 23 -5.36 -18.23 -18.20
CA GLU A 23 -4.49 -17.11 -17.81
C GLU A 23 -5.27 -15.80 -17.61
N ALA A 24 -6.16 -15.44 -18.54
CA ALA A 24 -6.97 -14.23 -18.44
C ALA A 24 -7.96 -14.27 -17.26
N GLN A 25 -8.54 -15.44 -16.99
CA GLN A 25 -9.42 -15.63 -15.84
C GLN A 25 -8.63 -15.49 -14.53
N LEU A 26 -7.45 -16.12 -14.43
CA LEU A 26 -6.59 -16.00 -13.27
C LEU A 26 -6.14 -14.56 -13.03
N GLU A 27 -5.83 -13.82 -14.10
CA GLU A 27 -5.50 -12.39 -14.03
C GLU A 27 -6.65 -11.56 -13.46
N LEU A 28 -7.88 -11.80 -13.94
CA LEU A 28 -9.06 -11.13 -13.40
C LEU A 28 -9.25 -11.44 -11.90
N LEU A 29 -8.97 -12.66 -11.46
CA LEU A 29 -9.05 -13.04 -10.05
C LEU A 29 -8.00 -12.29 -9.20
N LEU A 30 -6.76 -12.20 -9.67
CA LEU A 30 -5.69 -11.46 -9.00
C LEU A 30 -6.03 -9.98 -8.84
N GLN A 31 -6.52 -9.35 -9.92
CA GLN A 31 -6.94 -7.95 -9.91
C GLN A 31 -8.14 -7.73 -8.98
N SER A 32 -9.14 -8.62 -9.03
CA SER A 32 -10.33 -8.55 -8.17
C SER A 32 -9.99 -8.75 -6.69
N ALA A 33 -8.90 -9.46 -6.38
CA ALA A 33 -8.37 -9.61 -5.03
C ALA A 33 -7.51 -8.41 -4.58
N GLY A 34 -7.31 -7.41 -5.43
CA GLY A 34 -6.54 -6.19 -5.14
C GLY A 34 -5.02 -6.39 -5.22
N LEU A 35 -4.55 -7.47 -5.84
CA LEU A 35 -3.12 -7.75 -6.02
C LEU A 35 -2.62 -7.03 -7.28
N ARG A 36 -1.41 -6.45 -7.23
CA ARG A 36 -0.83 -5.70 -8.34
C ARG A 36 0.41 -6.40 -8.89
N GLU A 37 0.50 -6.45 -10.21
CA GLU A 37 1.66 -7.01 -10.89
C GLU A 37 2.93 -6.21 -10.57
N GLY A 38 4.05 -6.90 -10.43
CA GLY A 38 5.35 -6.34 -10.04
C GLY A 38 5.49 -6.08 -8.54
N HIS A 39 4.38 -5.93 -7.80
CA HIS A 39 4.38 -5.72 -6.36
C HIS A 39 4.07 -7.01 -5.62
N GLU A 40 2.79 -7.40 -5.62
CA GLU A 40 2.27 -8.55 -4.88
C GLU A 40 2.36 -9.85 -5.70
N TYR A 41 2.37 -9.78 -7.03
CA TYR A 41 2.61 -10.95 -7.88
C TYR A 41 3.47 -10.62 -9.09
N SER A 42 4.09 -11.63 -9.68
CA SER A 42 4.83 -11.53 -10.94
C SER A 42 4.41 -12.65 -11.88
N ARG A 43 4.24 -12.31 -13.16
CA ARG A 43 4.08 -13.29 -14.24
C ARG A 43 5.43 -13.65 -14.81
N GLN A 44 5.58 -14.88 -15.23
CA GLN A 44 6.66 -15.21 -16.13
C GLN A 44 6.29 -14.88 -17.58
N LYS A 45 7.21 -14.21 -18.27
CA LYS A 45 7.17 -14.13 -19.73
C LYS A 45 7.66 -15.47 -20.26
N SER A 46 6.88 -16.09 -21.14
CA SER A 46 7.29 -17.30 -21.86
C SER A 46 8.47 -16.98 -22.79
N THR A 47 9.68 -16.96 -22.23
CA THR A 47 10.89 -16.96 -23.03
C THR A 47 11.08 -18.37 -23.58
N THR A 48 11.21 -18.46 -24.89
CA THR A 48 11.45 -19.66 -25.73
C THR A 48 12.76 -20.41 -25.42
N ASP A 49 13.32 -20.25 -24.23
CA ASP A 49 14.49 -20.99 -23.81
C ASP A 49 14.05 -22.35 -23.23
N ALA A 50 14.73 -23.39 -23.71
CA ALA A 50 14.50 -24.79 -23.40
C ALA A 50 14.66 -25.17 -21.91
N ASP A 51 14.96 -24.18 -21.04
CA ASP A 51 15.19 -24.30 -19.61
C ASP A 51 13.99 -23.85 -18.73
N SER A 52 12.89 -23.43 -19.36
CA SER A 52 11.69 -22.92 -18.67
C SER A 52 10.76 -24.01 -18.08
N SER A 53 11.13 -25.29 -18.16
CA SER A 53 10.23 -26.41 -17.79
C SER A 53 9.92 -26.55 -16.28
N GLY A 54 10.50 -25.67 -15.45
CA GLY A 54 10.41 -25.71 -14.00
C GLY A 54 9.97 -24.40 -13.37
N ILE A 55 9.33 -23.49 -14.12
CA ILE A 55 8.98 -22.17 -13.61
C ILE A 55 7.45 -21.94 -13.72
N PRO A 56 6.78 -21.43 -12.68
CA PRO A 56 5.33 -21.35 -12.64
C PRO A 56 4.81 -20.12 -13.39
N ASP A 57 3.59 -20.22 -13.93
CA ASP A 57 2.96 -19.15 -14.72
C ASP A 57 2.89 -17.84 -13.92
N ILE A 58 2.49 -17.94 -12.65
CA ILE A 58 2.37 -16.80 -11.74
C ILE A 58 2.99 -17.13 -10.38
N THR A 59 3.74 -16.17 -9.85
CA THR A 59 4.22 -16.20 -8.46
C THR A 59 3.55 -15.08 -7.68
N VAL A 60 2.79 -15.42 -6.65
CA VAL A 60 2.19 -14.46 -5.70
C VAL A 60 3.05 -14.45 -4.46
N LYS A 61 3.55 -13.27 -4.07
CA LYS A 61 4.30 -13.09 -2.84
C LYS A 61 3.35 -13.17 -1.66
N MET A 62 3.85 -13.63 -0.52
CA MET A 62 3.14 -13.64 0.74
C MET A 62 3.88 -12.78 1.76
N PRO A 63 3.16 -12.14 2.68
CA PRO A 63 3.81 -11.52 3.83
C PRO A 63 4.55 -12.55 4.69
N GLY A 64 5.73 -12.20 5.18
CA GLY A 64 6.63 -13.14 5.85
C GLY A 64 7.66 -13.81 4.93
N GLY A 65 7.69 -13.45 3.64
CA GLY A 65 8.75 -13.84 2.70
C GLY A 65 8.48 -15.14 1.92
N SER A 66 7.34 -15.79 2.14
CA SER A 66 6.93 -16.96 1.36
C SER A 66 6.31 -16.61 0.01
N ALA A 67 6.13 -17.61 -0.85
CA ALA A 67 5.50 -17.45 -2.14
C ALA A 67 4.47 -18.55 -2.43
N ILE A 68 3.48 -18.19 -3.24
CA ILE A 68 2.53 -19.12 -3.83
C ILE A 68 2.80 -19.17 -5.32
N PHE A 69 3.00 -20.38 -5.83
CA PHE A 69 3.24 -20.65 -7.24
C PHE A 69 1.95 -21.18 -7.86
N ILE A 70 1.47 -20.53 -8.91
CA ILE A 70 0.22 -20.90 -9.58
C ILE A 70 0.55 -21.38 -10.99
N ASP A 71 0.13 -22.60 -11.31
CA ASP A 71 0.15 -23.16 -12.66
C ASP A 71 -1.29 -23.20 -13.19
N SER A 72 -1.51 -22.60 -14.35
CA SER A 72 -2.82 -22.48 -15.00
C SER A 72 -3.05 -23.52 -16.09
N LYS A 73 -2.11 -24.45 -16.28
CA LYS A 73 -2.22 -25.53 -17.25
C LYS A 73 -2.97 -26.71 -16.65
N PHE A 74 -4.03 -27.15 -17.32
CA PHE A 74 -4.84 -28.27 -16.86
C PHE A 74 -5.18 -29.21 -18.04
N PRO A 75 -5.24 -30.52 -17.81
CA PRO A 75 -5.83 -31.47 -18.75
C PRO A 75 -7.31 -31.14 -19.01
N PHE A 76 -7.71 -31.11 -20.27
CA PHE A 76 -9.08 -30.75 -20.66
C PHE A 76 -9.69 -31.64 -21.75
N ASP A 77 -8.86 -32.31 -22.56
CA ASP A 77 -9.35 -33.00 -23.77
C ASP A 77 -10.31 -34.15 -23.43
N ARG A 78 -9.97 -34.99 -22.44
CA ARG A 78 -10.84 -36.09 -21.98
C ARG A 78 -12.15 -35.61 -21.39
N PHE A 79 -12.13 -34.49 -20.68
CA PHE A 79 -13.36 -33.87 -20.21
C PHE A 79 -14.23 -33.45 -21.40
N LEU A 80 -13.66 -32.78 -22.41
CA LEU A 80 -14.41 -32.37 -23.60
C LEU A 80 -15.02 -33.57 -24.34
N ASP A 81 -14.26 -34.65 -24.52
CA ASP A 81 -14.72 -35.90 -25.15
C ASP A 81 -15.94 -36.49 -24.41
N ALA A 82 -15.90 -36.50 -23.06
CA ALA A 82 -17.01 -37.00 -22.22
C ALA A 82 -18.33 -36.25 -22.46
N PHE A 83 -18.27 -34.94 -22.69
CA PHE A 83 -19.44 -34.10 -22.97
C PHE A 83 -19.79 -34.01 -24.47
N GLY A 84 -18.91 -34.50 -25.34
CA GLY A 84 -19.13 -34.67 -26.78
C GLY A 84 -19.90 -35.95 -27.12
N THR A 85 -19.70 -37.03 -26.36
CA THR A 85 -20.38 -38.32 -26.58
C THR A 85 -21.81 -38.35 -26.01
N GLN A 86 -22.69 -39.08 -26.71
CA GLN A 86 -24.05 -39.41 -26.28
C GLN A 86 -24.13 -40.78 -25.59
N VAL A 87 -23.06 -41.57 -25.67
CA VAL A 87 -23.01 -42.92 -25.09
C VAL A 87 -22.53 -42.81 -23.65
N GLN A 88 -23.38 -43.25 -22.71
CA GLN A 88 -23.09 -43.10 -21.28
C GLN A 88 -21.82 -43.86 -20.84
N SER A 89 -21.59 -45.06 -21.37
CA SER A 89 -20.39 -45.85 -21.02
C SER A 89 -19.09 -45.18 -21.49
N GLU A 90 -19.10 -44.55 -22.66
CA GLU A 90 -17.95 -43.79 -23.17
C GLU A 90 -17.71 -42.54 -22.32
N ARG A 91 -18.79 -41.84 -21.94
CA ARG A 91 -18.71 -40.68 -21.05
C ARG A 91 -18.03 -41.03 -19.74
N ASP A 92 -18.44 -42.12 -19.10
CA ASP A 92 -17.86 -42.54 -17.81
C ASP A 92 -16.39 -42.95 -17.94
N ASP A 93 -16.00 -43.59 -19.06
CA ASP A 93 -14.59 -43.89 -19.34
C ASP A 93 -13.76 -42.61 -19.54
N TYR A 94 -14.23 -41.67 -20.35
CA TYR A 94 -13.56 -40.39 -20.56
C TYR A 94 -13.38 -39.59 -19.26
N LEU A 95 -14.40 -39.56 -18.38
CA LEU A 95 -14.28 -38.89 -17.08
C LEU A 95 -13.28 -39.62 -16.16
N SER A 96 -13.20 -40.95 -16.23
CA SER A 96 -12.17 -41.72 -15.50
C SER A 96 -10.77 -41.36 -15.99
N GLN A 97 -10.58 -41.23 -17.31
CA GLN A 97 -9.32 -40.79 -17.90
C GLN A 97 -8.98 -39.35 -17.52
N HIS A 98 -9.95 -38.43 -17.56
CA HIS A 98 -9.79 -37.04 -17.09
C HIS A 98 -9.27 -36.98 -15.66
N THR A 99 -9.86 -37.76 -14.76
CA THR A 99 -9.44 -37.83 -13.34
C THR A 99 -7.99 -38.30 -13.21
N LYS A 100 -7.60 -39.32 -14.00
CA LYS A 100 -6.21 -39.81 -14.03
C LYS A 100 -5.24 -38.79 -14.60
N ASP A 101 -5.63 -38.06 -15.63
CA ASP A 101 -4.79 -37.05 -16.27
C ASP A 101 -4.57 -35.86 -15.34
N LEU A 102 -5.60 -35.41 -14.61
CA LEU A 102 -5.46 -34.40 -13.57
C LEU A 102 -4.50 -34.85 -12.47
N LEU A 103 -4.63 -36.09 -11.99
CA LEU A 103 -3.74 -36.61 -10.94
C LEU A 103 -2.29 -36.69 -11.42
N LYS A 104 -2.04 -37.16 -12.64
CA LYS A 104 -0.70 -37.16 -13.25
C LYS A 104 -0.14 -35.74 -13.35
N HIS A 105 -0.98 -34.76 -13.65
CA HIS A 105 -0.54 -33.37 -13.72
C HIS A 105 -0.14 -32.83 -12.34
N VAL A 106 -0.93 -33.12 -11.31
CA VAL A 106 -0.60 -32.84 -9.91
C VAL A 106 0.75 -33.48 -9.51
N GLU A 107 0.96 -34.75 -9.83
CA GLU A 107 2.23 -35.45 -9.57
C GLU A 107 3.40 -34.82 -10.33
N ALA A 108 3.18 -34.35 -11.55
CA ALA A 108 4.20 -33.65 -12.34
C ALA A 108 4.57 -32.30 -11.71
N LEU A 109 3.58 -31.54 -11.23
CA LEU A 109 3.80 -30.27 -10.51
C LEU A 109 4.59 -30.47 -9.23
N ALA A 110 4.23 -31.48 -8.43
CA ALA A 110 4.94 -31.81 -7.20
C ALA A 110 6.43 -32.13 -7.44
N LYS A 111 6.75 -32.78 -8.57
CA LYS A 111 8.13 -33.10 -8.96
C LYS A 111 8.95 -31.90 -9.39
N ARG A 112 8.32 -30.81 -9.87
CA ARG A 112 9.04 -29.58 -10.26
C ARG A 112 9.71 -28.87 -9.09
N GLY A 113 9.34 -29.22 -7.85
CA GLY A 113 10.15 -28.88 -6.68
C GLY A 113 10.20 -27.40 -6.36
N TYR A 114 9.17 -26.63 -6.73
CA TYR A 114 9.06 -25.19 -6.42
C TYR A 114 9.29 -24.90 -4.92
N HIS A 115 8.88 -25.84 -4.06
CA HIS A 115 9.03 -25.82 -2.59
C HIS A 115 10.47 -25.93 -2.05
N LYS A 116 11.49 -26.12 -2.90
CA LYS A 116 12.87 -26.36 -2.46
C LYS A 116 13.73 -25.09 -2.43
N SER A 117 13.17 -23.94 -2.80
CA SER A 117 13.92 -22.69 -2.96
C SER A 117 13.64 -21.75 -1.79
N ALA A 118 14.52 -21.75 -0.78
CA ALA A 118 14.62 -20.76 0.30
C ALA A 118 13.52 -20.73 1.40
N GLY A 119 13.78 -21.45 2.48
CA GLY A 119 13.55 -20.97 3.86
C GLY A 119 12.12 -20.78 4.40
N SER A 120 11.07 -20.97 3.58
CA SER A 120 9.68 -20.84 4.01
C SER A 120 8.76 -21.82 3.26
N PRO A 121 7.55 -22.14 3.76
CA PRO A 121 6.66 -23.04 3.06
C PRO A 121 6.12 -22.37 1.79
N ASP A 122 6.69 -22.71 0.64
CA ASP A 122 6.09 -22.36 -0.64
C ASP A 122 4.96 -23.34 -0.95
N PHE A 123 3.82 -22.82 -1.41
CA PHE A 123 2.68 -23.66 -1.80
C PHE A 123 2.47 -23.58 -3.31
N VAL A 124 2.16 -24.73 -3.93
CA VAL A 124 1.86 -24.80 -5.36
C VAL A 124 0.36 -24.97 -5.52
N VAL A 125 -0.23 -24.17 -6.39
CA VAL A 125 -1.64 -24.19 -6.72
C VAL A 125 -1.80 -24.56 -8.19
N LEU A 126 -2.51 -25.65 -8.45
CA LEU A 126 -3.03 -25.96 -9.78
C LEU A 126 -4.37 -25.24 -9.94
N PHE A 127 -4.43 -24.29 -10.86
CA PHE A 127 -5.65 -23.57 -11.18
C PHE A 127 -6.45 -24.31 -12.25
N VAL A 128 -7.71 -24.62 -11.92
CA VAL A 128 -8.67 -25.31 -12.79
C VAL A 128 -9.81 -24.33 -13.10
N PRO A 129 -9.97 -23.83 -14.35
CA PRO A 129 -10.81 -22.67 -14.64
C PRO A 129 -12.32 -22.94 -14.59
N PHE A 130 -12.73 -24.19 -14.46
CA PHE A 130 -14.12 -24.59 -14.36
C PHE A 130 -14.36 -25.44 -13.12
N GLU A 131 -15.38 -25.09 -12.34
CA GLU A 131 -15.80 -25.86 -11.18
C GLU A 131 -16.13 -27.32 -11.54
N THR A 132 -16.74 -27.53 -12.71
CA THR A 132 -17.18 -28.84 -13.20
C THR A 132 -16.01 -29.80 -13.47
N LEU A 133 -14.84 -29.30 -13.88
CA LEU A 133 -13.64 -30.13 -14.09
C LEU A 133 -13.21 -30.81 -12.80
N LEU A 134 -13.20 -30.06 -11.69
CA LEU A 134 -12.85 -30.59 -10.38
C LEU A 134 -13.98 -31.45 -9.80
N ALA A 135 -15.24 -31.02 -9.98
CA ALA A 135 -16.40 -31.75 -9.47
C ALA A 135 -16.51 -33.17 -10.07
N GLU A 136 -16.29 -33.34 -11.37
CA GLU A 136 -16.32 -34.67 -12.00
C GLU A 136 -15.15 -35.56 -11.56
N ALA A 137 -13.97 -34.96 -11.34
CA ALA A 137 -12.83 -35.70 -10.81
C ALA A 137 -13.12 -36.22 -9.39
N LEU A 138 -13.74 -35.39 -8.55
CA LEU A 138 -14.13 -35.77 -7.18
C LEU A 138 -15.26 -36.80 -7.14
N ARG A 139 -16.17 -36.79 -8.12
CA ARG A 139 -17.22 -37.80 -8.25
C ARG A 139 -16.63 -39.19 -8.49
N ILE A 140 -15.53 -39.27 -9.23
CA ILE A 140 -14.85 -40.53 -9.57
C ILE A 140 -13.84 -40.94 -8.49
N ASP A 141 -13.09 -39.99 -7.96
CA ASP A 141 -12.11 -40.19 -6.90
C ASP A 141 -12.34 -39.19 -5.77
N PRO A 142 -13.19 -39.53 -4.77
CA PRO A 142 -13.47 -38.64 -3.65
C PRO A 142 -12.23 -38.26 -2.83
N ALA A 143 -11.16 -39.06 -2.89
CA ALA A 143 -9.89 -38.80 -2.22
C ALA A 143 -8.92 -37.95 -3.06
N PHE A 144 -9.31 -37.46 -4.24
CA PHE A 144 -8.44 -36.73 -5.16
C PHE A 144 -7.77 -35.52 -4.51
N LEU A 145 -8.54 -34.68 -3.81
CA LEU A 145 -7.97 -33.50 -3.12
C LEU A 145 -6.98 -33.91 -2.03
N GLU A 146 -7.28 -34.95 -1.24
CA GLU A 146 -6.37 -35.46 -0.21
C GLU A 146 -5.05 -35.95 -0.82
N LYS A 147 -5.10 -36.65 -1.96
CA LYS A 147 -3.92 -37.10 -2.70
C LYS A 147 -3.08 -35.91 -3.19
N ALA A 148 -3.73 -34.87 -3.71
CA ALA A 148 -3.04 -33.67 -4.15
C ALA A 148 -2.36 -32.93 -2.98
N PHE A 149 -3.06 -32.78 -1.85
CA PHE A 149 -2.51 -32.16 -0.65
C PHE A 149 -1.31 -32.91 -0.07
N LYS A 150 -1.33 -34.25 -0.08
CA LYS A 150 -0.17 -35.08 0.33
C LYS A 150 1.08 -34.83 -0.53
N LEU A 151 0.90 -34.31 -1.74
CA LEU A 151 1.97 -33.94 -2.66
C LEU A 151 2.33 -32.44 -2.60
N ASN A 152 1.80 -31.68 -1.62
CA ASN A 152 1.94 -30.23 -1.48
C ASN A 152 1.40 -29.41 -2.66
N VAL A 153 0.41 -29.97 -3.38
CA VAL A 153 -0.27 -29.28 -4.48
C VAL A 153 -1.73 -29.05 -4.10
N THR A 154 -2.15 -27.80 -4.07
CA THR A 154 -3.54 -27.42 -3.85
C THR A 154 -4.22 -27.28 -5.20
N VAL A 155 -5.35 -27.96 -5.41
CA VAL A 155 -6.17 -27.74 -6.62
C VAL A 155 -7.24 -26.70 -6.30
N ALA A 156 -7.25 -25.61 -7.06
CA ALA A 156 -8.18 -24.50 -6.85
C ALA A 156 -8.95 -24.17 -8.13
N THR A 157 -10.24 -23.98 -7.96
CA THR A 157 -11.19 -23.48 -8.97
C THR A 157 -11.37 -21.96 -8.82
N PRO A 158 -12.07 -21.25 -9.72
CA PRO A 158 -12.21 -19.80 -9.61
C PRO A 158 -12.76 -19.33 -8.25
N THR A 159 -13.71 -20.07 -7.66
CA THR A 159 -14.29 -19.71 -6.36
C THR A 159 -13.28 -19.85 -5.22
N SER A 160 -12.60 -20.99 -5.15
CA SER A 160 -11.61 -21.28 -4.10
C SER A 160 -10.34 -20.45 -4.27
N MET A 161 -9.92 -20.20 -5.52
CA MET A 161 -8.83 -19.30 -5.85
C MET A 161 -9.16 -17.85 -5.44
N MET A 162 -10.37 -17.37 -5.73
CA MET A 162 -10.79 -16.03 -5.27
C MET A 162 -10.73 -15.92 -3.75
N ALA A 163 -11.22 -16.92 -3.03
CA ALA A 163 -11.17 -16.93 -1.57
C ALA A 163 -9.72 -16.86 -1.07
N LEU A 164 -8.84 -17.70 -1.62
CA LEU A 164 -7.41 -17.71 -1.30
C LEU A 164 -6.77 -16.34 -1.57
N LEU A 165 -6.93 -15.80 -2.79
CA LEU A 165 -6.33 -14.52 -3.20
C LEU A 165 -6.87 -13.34 -2.39
N ARG A 166 -8.17 -13.33 -2.04
CA ARG A 166 -8.74 -12.29 -1.16
C ARG A 166 -8.16 -12.34 0.24
N THR A 167 -7.94 -13.54 0.79
CA THR A 167 -7.26 -13.70 2.07
C THR A 167 -5.86 -13.11 2.00
N ILE A 168 -5.12 -13.39 0.92
CA ILE A 168 -3.78 -12.82 0.69
C ILE A 168 -3.82 -11.30 0.58
N GLY A 169 -4.72 -10.75 -0.24
CA GLY A 169 -4.91 -9.30 -0.40
C GLY A 169 -5.27 -8.61 0.91
N TYR A 170 -6.08 -9.25 1.75
CA TYR A 170 -6.41 -8.74 3.08
C TYR A 170 -5.17 -8.68 3.99
N ILE A 171 -4.34 -9.73 3.99
CA ILE A 171 -3.10 -9.75 4.79
C ILE A 171 -2.15 -8.64 4.30
N PHE A 172 -2.01 -8.43 2.99
CA PHE A 172 -1.20 -7.33 2.46
C PHE A 172 -1.69 -5.95 2.88
N THR A 173 -3.01 -5.72 2.83
CA THR A 173 -3.60 -4.45 3.24
C THR A 173 -3.39 -4.20 4.72
N ARG A 174 -3.51 -5.25 5.55
CA ARG A 174 -3.27 -5.16 7.00
C ARG A 174 -1.81 -4.89 7.34
N ASN A 175 -0.87 -5.50 6.63
CA ASN A 175 0.56 -5.25 6.85
C ASN A 175 0.99 -3.86 6.38
N LYS A 176 0.47 -3.36 5.26
CA LYS A 176 0.71 -1.96 4.84
C LYS A 176 0.21 -0.95 5.88
N LEU A 177 -0.93 -1.24 6.54
CA LEU A 177 -1.42 -0.39 7.64
C LEU A 177 -0.48 -0.43 8.86
N ALA A 178 0.12 -1.60 9.15
CA ALA A 178 1.11 -1.74 10.22
C ALA A 178 2.42 -1.00 9.89
N ASP A 179 2.99 -1.21 8.69
CA ASP A 179 4.24 -0.56 8.26
C ASP A 179 4.10 0.98 8.20
N ASN A 180 2.91 1.48 7.84
CA ASN A 180 2.65 2.91 7.81
C ASN A 180 2.57 3.56 9.20
N ALA A 181 2.25 2.81 10.26
CA ALA A 181 2.15 3.36 11.61
C ALA A 181 3.51 3.89 12.12
N ASP A 182 4.59 3.13 11.87
CA ASP A 182 5.96 3.51 12.24
C ASP A 182 6.41 4.78 11.50
N GLU A 183 6.14 4.86 10.19
CA GLU A 183 6.48 6.04 9.39
C GLU A 183 5.64 7.26 9.79
N ILE A 184 4.35 7.08 10.09
CA ILE A 184 3.50 8.14 10.63
C ILE A 184 4.07 8.66 11.96
N GLN A 185 4.50 7.77 12.87
CA GLN A 185 5.10 8.15 14.14
C GLN A 185 6.40 8.95 13.96
N LYS A 186 7.28 8.53 13.05
CA LYS A 186 8.51 9.28 12.72
C LYS A 186 8.23 10.67 12.18
N VAL A 187 7.27 10.78 11.25
CA VAL A 187 6.87 12.06 10.67
C VAL A 187 6.23 12.96 11.73
N ALA A 188 5.36 12.41 12.58
CA ALA A 188 4.72 13.13 13.68
C ALA A 188 5.74 13.68 14.69
N ASN A 189 6.72 12.86 15.11
CA ASN A 189 7.78 13.29 16.01
C ASN A 189 8.63 14.42 15.41
N THR A 190 8.97 14.31 14.13
CA THR A 190 9.71 15.35 13.41
C THR A 190 8.90 16.64 13.31
N PHE A 191 7.60 16.53 13.05
CA PHE A 191 6.68 17.66 12.97
C PHE A 191 6.52 18.38 14.31
N LEU A 192 6.30 17.65 15.40
CA LEU A 192 6.22 18.21 16.76
C LEU A 192 7.51 18.95 17.13
N LYS A 193 8.68 18.35 16.87
CA LYS A 193 9.97 19.01 17.09
C LYS A 193 10.09 20.33 16.30
N ASN A 194 9.64 20.33 15.05
CA ASN A 194 9.65 21.54 14.21
C ASN A 194 8.68 22.61 14.72
N ILE A 195 7.50 22.23 15.22
CA ILE A 195 6.56 23.17 15.87
C ILE A 195 7.20 23.81 17.10
N THR A 196 7.84 23.02 17.97
CA THR A 196 8.50 23.55 19.18
C THR A 196 9.61 24.54 18.80
N LEU A 197 10.41 24.21 17.78
CA LEU A 197 11.45 25.11 17.27
C LEU A 197 10.86 26.41 16.70
N LEU A 198 9.79 26.31 15.90
CA LEU A 198 9.10 27.46 15.33
C LEU A 198 8.52 28.35 16.42
N HIS A 199 7.85 27.77 17.42
CA HIS A 199 7.30 28.49 18.56
C HIS A 199 8.40 29.26 19.31
N GLY A 200 9.55 28.61 19.58
CA GLY A 200 10.70 29.28 20.20
C GLY A 200 11.18 30.50 19.41
N LYS A 201 11.23 30.40 18.07
CA LYS A 201 11.58 31.53 17.20
C LYS A 201 10.53 32.64 17.23
N ILE A 202 9.24 32.30 17.21
CA ILE A 202 8.15 33.27 17.30
C ILE A 202 8.22 34.04 18.63
N VAL A 203 8.44 33.35 19.74
CA VAL A 203 8.60 33.97 21.06
C VAL A 203 9.81 34.91 21.08
N ALA A 204 10.94 34.50 20.51
CA ALA A 204 12.13 35.34 20.43
C ALA A 204 11.90 36.61 19.60
N VAL A 205 11.23 36.49 18.45
CA VAL A 205 10.84 37.64 17.61
C VAL A 205 9.87 38.56 18.35
N GLY A 206 8.87 38.01 19.05
CA GLY A 206 7.93 38.80 19.85
C GLY A 206 8.63 39.62 20.94
N LYS A 207 9.63 39.03 21.63
CA LYS A 207 10.47 39.75 22.60
C LYS A 207 11.28 40.88 21.96
N ALA A 208 11.88 40.64 20.80
CA ALA A 208 12.67 41.65 20.09
C ALA A 208 11.80 42.84 19.60
N ILE A 209 10.59 42.55 19.11
CA ILE A 209 9.62 43.57 18.71
C ILE A 209 9.20 44.40 19.93
N SER A 210 8.85 43.75 21.04
CA SER A 210 8.48 44.45 22.29
C SER A 210 9.62 45.34 22.81
N SER A 211 10.87 44.86 22.78
CA SER A 211 12.03 45.65 23.16
C SER A 211 12.25 46.87 22.25
N THR A 212 12.08 46.69 20.93
CA THR A 212 12.22 47.78 19.95
C THR A 212 11.13 48.84 20.16
N ALA A 213 9.89 48.39 20.36
CA ALA A 213 8.76 49.25 20.68
C ALA A 213 9.02 50.10 21.93
N LYS A 214 9.52 49.49 23.01
CA LYS A 214 9.86 50.20 24.25
C LYS A 214 10.99 51.22 24.04
N ALA A 215 12.04 50.85 23.31
CA ALA A 215 13.13 51.76 23.00
C ALA A 215 12.65 52.97 22.16
N TYR A 216 11.67 52.77 21.27
CA TYR A 216 11.06 53.84 20.50
C TYR A 216 10.18 54.75 21.37
N GLU A 217 9.39 54.19 22.30
CA GLU A 217 8.60 54.93 23.28
C GLU A 217 9.47 55.83 24.18
N ASP A 218 10.67 55.36 24.58
CA ASP A 218 11.62 56.16 25.36
C ASP A 218 12.36 57.24 24.52
N LEU A 219 12.55 57.00 23.22
CA LEU A 219 13.27 57.89 22.31
C LEU A 219 12.52 59.19 22.04
N ILE A 220 11.20 59.13 21.81
CA ILE A 220 10.39 60.30 21.41
C ILE A 220 10.42 61.40 22.49
N PRO A 221 10.10 61.13 23.78
CA PRO A 221 10.17 62.15 24.83
C PRO A 221 11.59 62.68 25.06
N THR A 222 12.61 61.81 24.87
CA THR A 222 14.00 62.22 24.98
C THR A 222 14.36 63.22 23.88
N ALA A 223 14.02 62.93 22.62
CA ALA A 223 14.26 63.82 21.48
C ALA A 223 13.50 65.15 21.64
N GLU A 224 12.26 65.12 22.09
CA GLU A 224 11.47 66.32 22.40
C GLU A 224 12.16 67.20 23.46
N ARG A 225 12.65 66.59 24.55
CA ARG A 225 13.31 67.33 25.63
C ARG A 225 14.70 67.85 25.25
N THR A 226 15.52 67.05 24.59
CA THR A 226 16.95 67.37 24.37
C THR A 226 17.22 68.13 23.08
N VAL A 227 16.39 67.96 22.05
CA VAL A 227 16.58 68.61 20.75
C VAL A 227 15.50 69.66 20.50
N LEU A 228 14.23 69.27 20.60
CA LEU A 228 13.12 70.13 20.17
C LEU A 228 12.91 71.34 21.10
N SER A 229 12.91 71.12 22.41
CA SER A 229 12.73 72.20 23.40
C SER A 229 13.86 73.26 23.32
N PRO A 230 15.15 72.88 23.27
CA PRO A 230 16.24 73.83 23.02
C PRO A 230 16.14 74.52 21.64
N ALA A 231 15.80 73.79 20.57
CA ALA A 231 15.63 74.37 19.24
C ALA A 231 14.53 75.44 19.21
N ARG A 232 13.36 75.15 19.82
CA ARG A 232 12.26 76.13 19.99
C ARG A 232 12.70 77.34 20.80
N ARG A 233 13.48 77.15 21.86
CA ARG A 233 14.00 78.25 22.69
C ARG A 233 15.00 79.13 21.92
N ILE A 234 15.88 78.54 21.11
CA ILE A 234 16.82 79.27 20.23
C ILE A 234 16.06 80.08 19.19
N HIS A 235 15.04 79.49 18.56
CA HIS A 235 14.16 80.19 17.62
C HIS A 235 13.49 81.41 18.27
N ASN A 236 12.96 81.25 19.49
CA ASN A 236 12.30 82.34 20.23
C ASN A 236 13.26 83.45 20.70
N LEU A 237 14.55 83.16 20.85
CA LEU A 237 15.59 84.14 21.22
C LEU A 237 16.13 84.95 20.02
N GLY A 238 15.57 84.76 18.82
CA GLY A 238 15.84 85.61 17.67
C GLY A 238 17.21 85.42 17.01
N VAL A 239 17.85 84.27 17.21
CA VAL A 239 19.12 83.94 16.54
C VAL A 239 18.89 83.87 15.03
N THR A 240 19.72 84.58 14.26
CA THR A 240 19.68 84.62 12.80
C THR A 240 20.08 83.26 12.21
N GLY A 241 19.08 82.44 11.94
CA GLY A 241 19.20 81.16 11.25
C GLY A 241 17.92 80.84 10.46
N ASP A 242 18.05 79.95 9.49
CA ASP A 242 17.01 79.56 8.53
C ASP A 242 15.79 78.95 9.27
N LYS A 243 14.72 79.73 9.44
CA LYS A 243 13.59 79.42 10.35
C LYS A 243 12.89 78.10 10.01
N ASP A 244 12.89 77.72 8.74
CA ASP A 244 12.24 76.50 8.26
C ASP A 244 13.00 75.22 8.63
N LYS A 245 14.29 75.30 8.98
CA LYS A 245 15.12 74.14 9.38
C LYS A 245 14.99 73.76 10.86
N LEU A 246 14.33 74.60 11.67
CA LEU A 246 14.17 74.41 13.12
C LEU A 246 12.78 73.86 13.51
N ALA A 247 11.85 73.74 12.55
CA ALA A 247 10.54 73.15 12.73
C ALA A 247 10.57 71.62 12.52
N ILE A 248 11.27 70.91 13.41
CA ILE A 248 11.31 69.44 13.38
C ILE A 248 10.06 68.93 14.12
N GLU A 249 9.04 68.47 13.39
CA GLU A 249 7.93 67.73 14.00
C GLU A 249 8.32 66.26 14.13
N TYR A 250 8.35 65.75 15.36
CA TYR A 250 8.43 64.32 15.61
C TYR A 250 7.00 63.74 15.57
N PRO A 251 6.83 62.50 15.09
CA PRO A 251 5.55 61.83 15.18
C PRO A 251 5.09 61.74 16.64
N ASP A 252 3.78 61.88 16.87
CA ASP A 252 3.19 61.69 18.20
C ASP A 252 3.66 60.36 18.80
N SER A 253 3.99 60.37 20.09
CA SER A 253 4.36 59.15 20.82
C SER A 253 3.32 58.08 20.50
N PRO A 254 3.70 56.92 19.92
CA PRO A 254 2.76 55.84 19.76
C PRO A 254 2.23 55.53 21.17
N GLY A 255 0.91 55.59 21.35
CA GLY A 255 0.29 55.32 22.65
C GLY A 255 0.77 53.97 23.21
N ALA A 256 0.71 53.83 24.54
CA ALA A 256 1.23 52.68 25.29
C ALA A 256 1.11 51.38 24.49
N VAL A 257 2.25 50.83 24.08
CA VAL A 257 2.27 49.65 23.22
C VAL A 257 1.60 48.52 23.98
N ARG A 258 0.50 47.99 23.44
CA ARG A 258 -0.21 46.85 24.05
C ARG A 258 0.80 45.72 24.25
N GLU A 259 1.12 45.43 25.51
CA GLU A 259 1.98 44.29 25.82
C GLU A 259 1.38 43.04 25.16
N LEU A 260 2.19 42.38 24.35
CA LEU A 260 1.84 41.06 23.85
C LEU A 260 1.81 40.16 25.09
N LYS A 261 0.62 39.88 25.60
CA LYS A 261 0.44 38.82 26.61
C LYS A 261 1.09 37.57 26.02
N ALA A 262 2.22 37.18 26.59
CA ALA A 262 2.71 35.83 26.39
C ALA A 262 1.56 34.92 26.76
N ILE A 263 1.15 34.04 25.85
CA ILE A 263 0.29 32.92 26.20
C ILE A 263 1.08 32.20 27.30
N SER A 264 0.56 32.26 28.53
CA SER A 264 1.16 31.62 29.69
C SER A 264 1.38 30.17 29.34
N ALA A 265 2.61 29.68 29.51
CA ALA A 265 3.01 28.31 29.21
C ALA A 265 2.39 27.27 30.17
N ASP A 266 1.35 27.64 30.91
CA ASP A 266 0.73 26.82 31.95
C ASP A 266 -0.55 26.10 31.48
N ASP A 267 -1.07 26.37 30.28
CA ASP A 267 -2.21 25.63 29.75
C ASP A 267 -1.77 24.69 28.62
N ASP A 268 -1.80 23.39 28.94
CA ASP A 268 -1.75 22.21 28.08
C ASP A 268 -0.44 21.92 27.34
N PHE A 269 0.60 21.53 28.10
CA PHE A 269 1.50 20.49 27.57
C PHE A 269 0.71 19.19 27.45
N ILE A 270 0.56 18.69 26.23
CA ILE A 270 0.22 17.28 26.03
C ILE A 270 1.45 16.49 26.51
N GLU A 271 1.40 15.98 27.73
CA GLU A 271 2.35 14.96 28.19
C GLU A 271 2.18 13.75 27.27
N VAL A 272 3.16 13.54 26.40
CA VAL A 272 3.26 12.31 25.61
C VAL A 272 3.82 11.26 26.56
N GLU A 273 2.92 10.47 27.14
CA GLU A 273 3.30 9.29 27.91
C GLU A 273 4.00 8.31 26.95
N GLU A 274 5.29 8.08 27.17
CA GLU A 274 6.01 6.99 26.50
C GLU A 274 5.40 5.68 26.99
N ILE A 275 4.49 5.11 26.20
CA ILE A 275 4.03 3.74 26.41
C ILE A 275 5.20 2.83 26.01
N GLU A 276 6.05 2.49 26.98
CA GLU A 276 6.95 1.35 26.85
C GLU A 276 6.08 0.11 26.57
N GLY A 277 6.17 -0.40 25.35
CA GLY A 277 5.49 -1.61 24.92
C GLY A 277 5.99 -2.79 25.74
N ASP A 278 5.18 -3.23 26.71
CA ASP A 278 5.40 -4.46 27.45
C ASP A 278 5.38 -5.63 26.45
N SER A 279 6.56 -6.16 26.16
CA SER A 279 6.75 -7.31 25.30
C SER A 279 6.41 -8.58 26.08
N LYS A 280 5.29 -9.21 25.73
CA LYS A 280 4.99 -10.61 26.07
C LYS A 280 4.37 -11.34 24.89
#